data_AF-A0A9W9VRQ5-F1
#
_entry.id   AF-A0A9W9VRQ5-F1
#
_cell.length_a   1.000
_cell.length_b   1.000
_cell.length_c   1.000
_cell.angle_alpha   90.00
_cell.angle_beta   90.00
_cell.angle_gamma   90.00
#
_symmetry.space_group_name_H-M   'P 1'
#
loop_
_entity.id
_entity.type
_entity.pdbx_description
1 polymer ?
#
loop_
_entity_poly.entity_id
_entity_poly.type
_entity_poly.pdbx_seq_one_letter_code
_entity_poly.pdbx_strand_id
1 'polypeptide(L)'
;MKFFATTFLVTLVTSAVAVAVPHSNTSSTDVGKKILSTAMTAKGTPYAWGGGSCSGPSDDQPPYDYGDVGYDCSGLVCWAVCKVTGRDLFTEGLRVTSSMYCASESKLGYKKYPLSKRRAGDAIFFGGECDCNESGSIHHVGLMMDSGDRMWNAPNDRVNQVQENSIKGFGEEPCPYVIRFTS
;
A
#
# COMPACT_ATOMS: atom_id res chain seq x y z
N MET A 1 -39.59 71.05 16.40
CA MET A 1 -38.46 70.22 15.94
C MET A 1 -38.05 69.25 17.04
N LYS A 2 -38.23 67.94 16.78
CA LYS A 2 -37.43 66.78 17.24
C LYS A 2 -38.33 65.54 17.25
N PHE A 3 -38.27 64.80 16.14
CA PHE A 3 -38.81 63.46 16.03
C PHE A 3 -37.88 62.51 16.78
N PHE A 4 -38.41 61.70 17.70
CA PHE A 4 -37.71 60.54 18.25
C PHE A 4 -38.35 59.29 17.65
N ALA A 5 -37.62 58.61 16.78
CA ALA A 5 -37.99 57.31 16.25
C ALA A 5 -37.55 56.23 17.25
N THR A 6 -38.51 55.50 17.80
CA THR A 6 -38.26 54.37 18.69
C THR A 6 -38.08 53.11 17.85
N THR A 7 -36.83 52.67 17.68
CA THR A 7 -36.50 51.43 16.98
C THR A 7 -36.74 50.24 17.91
N PHE A 8 -37.71 49.38 17.59
CA PHE A 8 -37.86 48.07 18.23
C PHE A 8 -36.82 47.10 17.65
N LEU A 9 -35.86 46.63 18.46
CA LEU A 9 -35.05 45.47 18.12
C LEU A 9 -35.81 44.19 18.52
N VAL A 10 -36.14 43.35 17.54
CA VAL A 10 -36.59 41.97 17.76
C VAL A 10 -35.36 41.08 17.68
N THR A 11 -34.89 40.57 18.82
CA THR A 11 -33.83 39.56 18.87
C THR A 11 -34.44 38.19 18.59
N LEU A 12 -34.22 37.66 17.39
CA LEU A 12 -34.50 36.25 17.08
C LEU A 12 -33.43 35.39 17.76
N VAL A 13 -33.81 34.58 18.74
CA VAL A 13 -32.93 33.55 19.30
C VAL A 13 -33.14 32.28 18.47
N THR A 14 -32.25 32.01 17.53
CA THR A 14 -32.19 30.73 16.83
C THR A 14 -31.35 29.75 17.64
N SER A 15 -32.02 28.85 18.37
CA SER A 15 -31.35 27.69 18.98
C SER A 15 -30.93 26.71 17.88
N ALA A 16 -29.63 26.67 17.57
CA ALA A 16 -29.05 25.60 16.76
C ALA A 16 -28.93 24.33 17.61
N VAL A 17 -29.77 23.34 17.33
CA VAL A 17 -29.58 21.99 17.86
C VAL A 17 -28.44 21.35 17.08
N ALA A 18 -27.25 21.30 17.68
CA ALA A 18 -26.14 20.52 17.14
C ALA A 18 -26.46 19.03 17.28
N VAL A 19 -26.89 18.41 16.17
CA VAL A 19 -26.94 16.95 16.07
C VAL A 19 -25.50 16.47 16.04
N ALA A 20 -25.03 15.92 17.17
CA ALA A 20 -23.76 15.22 17.23
C ALA A 20 -23.86 13.97 16.36
N VAL A 21 -23.39 14.09 15.11
CA VAL A 21 -23.08 12.92 14.28
C VAL A 21 -21.94 12.19 15.00
N PRO A 22 -22.11 10.92 15.41
CA PRO A 22 -21.02 10.18 16.02
C PRO A 22 -19.90 10.11 14.99
N HIS A 23 -18.82 10.87 15.24
CA HIS A 23 -17.55 10.67 14.56
C HIS A 23 -17.10 9.27 14.97
N SER A 24 -17.26 8.35 14.03
CA SER A 24 -16.66 7.03 14.08
C SER A 24 -15.23 7.16 14.60
N ASN A 25 -14.99 6.47 15.71
CA ASN A 25 -13.71 6.31 16.38
C ASN A 25 -12.54 6.51 15.43
N THR A 26 -11.70 7.50 15.75
CA THR A 26 -10.37 7.66 15.18
C THR A 26 -9.74 6.28 15.06
N SER A 27 -9.66 5.81 13.83
CA SER A 27 -9.19 4.47 13.52
C SER A 27 -7.80 4.31 14.13
N SER A 28 -7.53 3.12 14.67
CA SER A 28 -6.16 2.62 14.61
C SER A 28 -5.67 2.90 13.19
N THR A 29 -4.67 3.78 13.08
CA THR A 29 -4.31 4.38 11.80
C THR A 29 -4.14 3.31 10.74
N ASP A 30 -4.83 3.41 9.61
CA ASP A 30 -4.86 2.38 8.56
C ASP A 30 -3.45 2.15 7.99
N VAL A 31 -2.72 1.20 8.59
CA VAL A 31 -1.29 0.96 8.35
C VAL A 31 -1.02 0.69 6.87
N GLY A 32 -1.87 -0.10 6.22
CA GLY A 32 -1.80 -0.34 4.78
C GLY A 32 -1.85 0.94 3.94
N LYS A 33 -2.74 1.89 4.26
CA LYS A 33 -2.80 3.18 3.53
C LYS A 33 -1.56 4.03 3.75
N LYS A 34 -0.95 3.99 4.95
CA LYS A 34 0.33 4.66 5.21
C LYS A 34 1.47 4.02 4.41
N ILE A 35 1.50 2.70 4.32
CA ILE A 35 2.46 1.94 3.49
C ILE A 35 2.30 2.32 2.03
N LEU A 36 1.07 2.31 1.49
CA LEU A 36 0.78 2.77 0.14
C LEU A 36 1.24 4.21 -0.08
N SER A 37 0.87 5.14 0.82
CA SER A 37 1.27 6.55 0.71
C SER A 37 2.78 6.72 0.71
N THR A 38 3.51 5.87 1.44
CA THR A 38 4.98 5.87 1.46
C THR A 38 5.54 5.31 0.15
N ALA A 39 5.03 4.16 -0.32
CA ALA A 39 5.41 3.58 -1.61
C ALA A 39 5.20 4.56 -2.78
N MET A 40 4.13 5.36 -2.75
CA MET A 40 3.83 6.35 -3.77
C MET A 40 4.86 7.50 -3.84
N THR A 41 5.64 7.76 -2.79
CA THR A 41 6.71 8.77 -2.85
C THR A 41 7.91 8.31 -3.68
N ALA A 42 8.00 7.03 -4.02
CA ALA A 42 9.02 6.46 -4.91
C ALA A 42 8.63 6.54 -6.40
N LYS A 43 7.59 7.30 -6.77
CA LYS A 43 7.15 7.46 -8.15
C LYS A 43 8.32 7.81 -9.07
N GLY A 44 8.49 7.03 -10.15
CA GLY A 44 9.54 7.26 -11.14
C GLY A 44 10.92 6.75 -10.75
N THR A 45 11.12 6.20 -9.54
CA THR A 45 12.36 5.52 -9.18
C THR A 45 12.57 4.31 -10.10
N PRO A 46 13.79 4.07 -10.63
CA PRO A 46 14.10 2.93 -11.48
C PRO A 46 13.69 1.58 -10.86
N TYR A 47 13.45 0.61 -11.72
CA TYR A 47 13.44 -0.79 -11.31
C TYR A 47 14.89 -1.25 -11.15
N ALA A 48 15.21 -1.91 -10.04
CA ALA A 48 16.49 -2.59 -9.86
C ALA A 48 16.19 -3.99 -9.32
N TRP A 49 16.64 -5.03 -9.99
CA TRP A 49 16.43 -6.43 -9.60
C TRP A 49 17.02 -6.69 -8.21
N GLY A 50 16.22 -7.15 -7.26
CA GLY A 50 16.68 -7.31 -5.88
C GLY A 50 16.87 -5.99 -5.11
N GLY A 51 16.70 -4.84 -5.79
CA GLY A 51 16.90 -3.52 -5.23
C GLY A 51 15.88 -3.15 -4.15
N GLY A 52 16.31 -2.29 -3.23
CA GLY A 52 15.55 -1.82 -2.08
C GLY A 52 16.12 -2.32 -0.76
N SER A 53 16.06 -1.45 0.25
CA SER A 53 16.41 -1.74 1.65
C SER A 53 15.51 -0.92 2.57
N CYS A 54 15.59 -1.11 3.89
CA CYS A 54 14.96 -0.21 4.86
C CYS A 54 15.42 1.26 4.73
N SER A 55 16.62 1.51 4.17
CA SER A 55 17.16 2.86 4.00
C SER A 55 16.57 3.58 2.79
N GLY A 56 16.24 2.85 1.72
CA GLY A 56 15.80 3.43 0.44
C GLY A 56 16.09 2.49 -0.75
N PRO A 57 16.13 3.03 -1.97
CA PRO A 57 16.52 2.26 -3.15
C PRO A 57 17.97 1.81 -3.03
N SER A 58 18.32 0.73 -3.70
CA SER A 58 19.68 0.19 -3.74
C SER A 58 20.01 -0.32 -5.14
N ASP A 59 21.28 -0.64 -5.36
CA ASP A 59 21.73 -1.28 -6.60
C ASP A 59 21.03 -2.63 -6.83
N ASP A 60 21.04 -3.05 -8.10
CA ASP A 60 20.76 -4.43 -8.49
C ASP A 60 21.53 -5.43 -7.62
N GLN A 61 20.91 -6.59 -7.40
CA GLN A 61 21.53 -7.71 -6.69
C GLN A 61 21.94 -8.80 -7.68
N PRO A 62 23.11 -9.45 -7.45
CA PRO A 62 23.59 -10.54 -8.29
C PRO A 62 22.53 -11.64 -8.52
N PRO A 63 22.53 -12.28 -9.70
CA PRO A 63 23.51 -12.18 -10.78
C PRO A 63 23.28 -11.02 -11.76
N TYR A 64 22.27 -10.17 -11.50
CA TYR A 64 21.93 -9.05 -12.37
C TYR A 64 22.65 -7.79 -11.91
N ASP A 65 23.06 -6.97 -12.88
CA ASP A 65 23.78 -5.71 -12.67
C ASP A 65 23.58 -4.84 -13.92
N TYR A 66 22.44 -4.16 -13.98
CA TYR A 66 22.10 -3.25 -15.08
C TYR A 66 22.53 -1.79 -14.77
N GLY A 67 23.08 -1.56 -13.57
CA GLY A 67 23.61 -0.28 -13.11
C GLY A 67 22.55 0.67 -12.55
N ASP A 68 21.32 0.19 -12.32
CA ASP A 68 20.23 0.99 -11.77
C ASP A 68 20.19 0.95 -10.24
N VAL A 69 19.87 2.10 -9.63
CA VAL A 69 19.62 2.24 -8.19
C VAL A 69 18.12 2.43 -7.98
N GLY A 70 17.45 1.40 -7.46
CA GLY A 70 16.01 1.33 -7.52
C GLY A 70 15.36 0.39 -6.52
N TYR A 71 14.13 0.00 -6.86
CA TYR A 71 13.38 -1.02 -6.15
C TYR A 71 12.93 -2.09 -7.14
N ASP A 72 12.98 -3.36 -6.74
CA ASP A 72 12.09 -4.35 -7.36
C ASP A 72 10.70 -4.33 -6.70
N CYS A 73 9.81 -5.20 -7.18
CA CYS A 73 8.43 -5.29 -6.71
C CYS A 73 8.30 -5.45 -5.19
N SER A 74 9.01 -6.42 -4.58
CA SER A 74 8.91 -6.67 -3.15
C SER A 74 9.83 -5.77 -2.33
N GLY A 75 10.92 -5.27 -2.90
CA GLY A 75 11.80 -4.27 -2.29
C GLY A 75 11.06 -2.96 -2.01
N LEU A 76 10.23 -2.49 -2.96
CA LEU A 76 9.36 -1.33 -2.78
C LEU A 76 8.40 -1.52 -1.60
N VAL A 77 7.74 -2.68 -1.53
CA VAL A 77 6.79 -3.02 -0.45
C VAL A 77 7.51 -3.12 0.90
N CYS A 78 8.65 -3.83 0.95
CA CYS A 78 9.41 -4.02 2.19
C CYS A 78 9.98 -2.70 2.72
N TRP A 79 10.47 -1.82 1.85
CA TRP A 79 10.90 -0.47 2.23
C TRP A 79 9.75 0.33 2.84
N ALA A 80 8.60 0.36 2.19
CA ALA A 80 7.44 1.10 2.68
C ALA A 80 6.91 0.55 4.02
N VAL A 81 6.89 -0.79 4.19
CA VAL A 81 6.61 -1.44 5.48
C VAL A 81 7.61 -0.97 6.53
N CYS A 82 8.91 -1.03 6.24
CA CYS A 82 9.94 -0.65 7.19
C CYS A 82 9.83 0.82 7.64
N LYS A 83 9.56 1.74 6.72
CA LYS A 83 9.36 3.16 7.06
C LYS A 83 8.12 3.42 7.93
N VAL A 84 7.06 2.62 7.78
CA VAL A 84 5.79 2.85 8.47
C VAL A 84 5.69 2.10 9.80
N THR A 85 6.20 0.87 9.86
CA THR A 85 6.03 -0.02 11.02
C THR A 85 7.32 -0.26 11.79
N GLY A 86 8.47 0.06 11.21
CA GLY A 86 9.78 -0.29 11.77
C GLY A 86 10.15 -1.77 11.61
N ARG A 87 9.28 -2.60 11.01
CA ARG A 87 9.59 -4.00 10.73
C ARG A 87 10.43 -4.15 9.47
N ASP A 88 11.45 -4.97 9.59
CA ASP A 88 12.41 -5.23 8.52
C ASP A 88 12.12 -6.59 7.87
N LEU A 89 11.24 -6.59 6.88
CA LEU A 89 10.89 -7.80 6.14
C LEU A 89 12.09 -8.41 5.38
N PHE A 90 13.16 -7.63 5.15
CA PHE A 90 14.40 -8.12 4.55
C PHE A 90 15.10 -9.12 5.46
N THR A 91 15.31 -8.76 6.72
CA THR A 91 15.98 -9.62 7.70
C THR A 91 15.06 -10.67 8.31
N GLU A 92 13.74 -10.48 8.24
CA GLU A 92 12.76 -11.46 8.72
C GLU A 92 12.56 -12.67 7.77
N GLY A 93 13.19 -12.67 6.59
CA GLY A 93 13.03 -13.72 5.58
C GLY A 93 11.72 -13.63 4.81
N LEU A 94 11.15 -12.42 4.71
CA LEU A 94 9.87 -12.14 4.06
C LEU A 94 10.03 -11.24 2.82
N ARG A 95 11.27 -10.97 2.39
CA ARG A 95 11.56 -10.13 1.22
C ARG A 95 11.19 -10.77 -0.11
N VAL A 96 11.43 -12.08 -0.25
CA VAL A 96 11.08 -12.79 -1.48
C VAL A 96 9.56 -12.87 -1.59
N THR A 97 9.02 -12.53 -2.76
CA THR A 97 7.57 -12.44 -3.02
C THR A 97 6.80 -13.70 -2.57
N SER A 98 7.28 -14.88 -2.96
CA SER A 98 6.68 -16.15 -2.55
C SER A 98 6.81 -16.41 -1.05
N SER A 99 7.95 -16.09 -0.43
CA SER A 99 8.11 -16.17 1.04
C SER A 99 7.11 -15.27 1.77
N MET A 100 6.89 -14.05 1.27
CA MET A 100 5.87 -13.13 1.81
C MET A 100 4.47 -13.70 1.65
N TYR A 101 4.08 -14.12 0.45
CA TYR A 101 2.74 -14.61 0.20
C TYR A 101 2.45 -15.92 0.94
N CYS A 102 3.41 -16.85 1.00
CA CYS A 102 3.20 -18.19 1.53
C CYS A 102 3.39 -18.33 3.03
N ALA A 103 4.04 -17.36 3.68
CA ALA A 103 4.20 -17.38 5.13
C ALA A 103 2.84 -17.48 5.85
N SER A 104 2.83 -18.16 7.00
CA SER A 104 1.67 -18.20 7.87
C SER A 104 1.39 -16.80 8.43
N GLU A 105 0.13 -16.49 8.76
CA GLU A 105 -0.21 -15.19 9.37
C GLU A 105 0.57 -14.92 10.66
N SER A 106 0.89 -15.98 11.41
CA SER A 106 1.72 -15.90 12.61
C SER A 106 3.15 -15.41 12.29
N LYS A 107 3.78 -15.98 11.25
CA LYS A 107 5.11 -15.53 10.80
C LYS A 107 5.05 -14.14 10.16
N LEU A 108 3.98 -13.85 9.42
CA LEU A 108 3.80 -12.56 8.78
C LEU A 108 3.56 -11.42 9.76
N GLY A 109 2.90 -11.70 10.89
CA GLY A 109 2.36 -10.65 11.76
C GLY A 109 1.24 -9.82 11.09
N TYR A 110 0.72 -10.30 9.96
CA TYR A 110 -0.30 -9.64 9.13
C TYR A 110 -1.37 -10.66 8.73
N LYS A 111 -2.52 -10.16 8.28
CA LYS A 111 -3.68 -10.99 7.94
C LYS A 111 -3.85 -11.16 6.44
N LYS A 112 -4.23 -12.36 6.02
CA LYS A 112 -4.62 -12.65 4.64
C LYS A 112 -6.13 -12.48 4.51
N TYR A 113 -6.56 -11.87 3.41
CA TYR A 113 -7.96 -11.73 3.07
C TYR A 113 -8.20 -12.21 1.64
N PRO A 114 -9.36 -12.83 1.35
CA PRO A 114 -9.71 -13.13 -0.04
C PRO A 114 -9.63 -11.88 -0.91
N LEU A 115 -9.22 -12.01 -2.16
CA LEU A 115 -9.07 -10.90 -3.13
C LEU A 115 -10.37 -10.08 -3.27
N SER A 116 -11.55 -10.68 -3.06
CA SER A 116 -12.84 -9.98 -3.03
C SER A 116 -13.01 -8.98 -1.89
N LYS A 117 -12.15 -9.04 -0.87
CA LYS A 117 -12.11 -8.14 0.29
C LYS A 117 -10.98 -7.10 0.21
N ARG A 118 -10.29 -7.03 -0.93
CA ARG A 118 -9.17 -6.10 -1.15
C ARG A 118 -9.58 -4.65 -0.93
N ARG A 119 -8.64 -3.88 -0.39
CA ARG A 119 -8.78 -2.43 -0.20
C ARG A 119 -7.43 -1.75 -0.38
N ALA A 120 -7.48 -0.42 -0.48
CA ALA A 120 -6.30 0.41 -0.54
C ALA A 120 -5.28 0.04 0.56
N GLY A 121 -4.03 -0.20 0.16
CA GLY A 121 -2.93 -0.56 1.03
C GLY A 121 -2.73 -2.06 1.27
N ASP A 122 -3.63 -2.93 0.83
CA ASP A 122 -3.36 -4.37 0.85
C ASP A 122 -2.28 -4.72 -0.20
N ALA A 123 -1.38 -5.65 0.10
CA ALA A 123 -0.45 -6.21 -0.89
C ALA A 123 -1.15 -7.26 -1.75
N ILE A 124 -1.03 -7.12 -3.07
CA ILE A 124 -1.57 -8.02 -4.09
C ILE A 124 -0.42 -8.75 -4.79
N PHE A 125 -0.61 -10.04 -5.08
CA PHE A 125 0.45 -10.94 -5.57
C PHE A 125 0.04 -11.56 -6.90
N PHE A 126 1.04 -11.96 -7.70
CA PHE A 126 0.88 -12.64 -8.98
C PHE A 126 1.85 -13.82 -9.06
N GLY A 127 1.40 -14.92 -9.65
CA GLY A 127 2.19 -16.14 -9.78
C GLY A 127 1.54 -17.38 -10.37
N GLY A 128 0.77 -17.25 -11.44
CA GLY A 128 -0.01 -18.32 -12.07
C GLY A 128 -0.99 -18.93 -11.07
N GLU A 129 -0.73 -20.18 -10.68
CA GLU A 129 -1.57 -20.93 -9.73
C GLU A 129 -1.38 -20.48 -8.27
N CYS A 130 -0.37 -19.64 -8.00
CA CYS A 130 0.00 -19.17 -6.66
C CYS A 130 0.25 -20.32 -5.67
N ASP A 131 0.95 -21.36 -6.14
CA ASP A 131 1.27 -22.55 -5.37
C ASP A 131 2.47 -22.32 -4.44
N CYS A 132 2.22 -22.47 -3.14
CA CYS A 132 3.23 -22.34 -2.11
C CYS A 132 4.23 -23.51 -2.03
N ASN A 133 3.98 -24.60 -2.77
CA ASN A 133 4.94 -25.69 -2.94
C ASN A 133 5.90 -25.43 -4.11
N GLU A 134 5.56 -24.49 -5.00
CA GLU A 134 6.38 -24.08 -6.14
C GLU A 134 6.85 -22.63 -5.93
N SER A 135 7.91 -22.47 -5.14
CA SER A 135 8.38 -21.15 -4.67
C SER A 135 8.70 -20.12 -5.76
N GLY A 136 8.89 -20.54 -7.02
CA GLY A 136 9.11 -19.66 -8.18
C GLY A 136 7.83 -19.23 -8.90
N SER A 137 6.68 -19.81 -8.56
CA SER A 137 5.40 -19.47 -9.19
C SER A 137 5.02 -18.03 -8.86
N ILE A 138 5.14 -17.61 -7.59
CA ILE A 138 4.78 -16.26 -7.11
C ILE A 138 5.92 -15.26 -7.26
N HIS A 139 5.83 -14.46 -8.30
CA HIS A 139 6.95 -13.66 -8.79
C HIS A 139 6.73 -12.14 -8.71
N HIS A 140 5.50 -11.65 -8.51
CA HIS A 140 5.25 -10.21 -8.41
C HIS A 140 4.39 -9.82 -7.21
N VAL A 141 4.64 -8.63 -6.67
CA VAL A 141 3.80 -7.99 -5.65
C VAL A 141 3.63 -6.50 -5.93
N GLY A 142 2.44 -5.99 -5.68
CA GLY A 142 2.13 -4.56 -5.67
C GLY A 142 1.27 -4.18 -4.46
N LEU A 143 0.92 -2.91 -4.35
CA LEU A 143 0.00 -2.39 -3.34
C LEU A 143 -1.29 -1.93 -4.00
N MET A 144 -2.42 -2.44 -3.52
CA MET A 144 -3.74 -1.97 -3.94
C MET A 144 -3.88 -0.47 -3.72
N MET A 145 -4.27 0.29 -4.74
CA MET A 145 -4.55 1.72 -4.59
C MET A 145 -5.98 2.00 -4.15
N ASP A 146 -6.89 1.07 -4.45
CA ASP A 146 -8.30 1.10 -4.11
C ASP A 146 -8.83 -0.34 -3.96
N SER A 147 -10.15 -0.51 -3.85
CA SER A 147 -10.79 -1.84 -3.86
C SER A 147 -11.06 -2.38 -5.28
N GLY A 148 -10.60 -1.66 -6.32
CA GLY A 148 -10.88 -1.91 -7.72
C GLY A 148 -9.73 -2.62 -8.42
N ASP A 149 -9.22 -1.96 -9.46
CA ASP A 149 -8.31 -2.51 -10.47
C ASP A 149 -6.93 -1.83 -10.45
N ARG A 150 -6.67 -0.91 -9.52
CA ARG A 150 -5.45 -0.10 -9.52
C ARG A 150 -4.46 -0.62 -8.50
N MET A 151 -3.20 -0.78 -8.90
CA MET A 151 -2.09 -1.12 -8.03
C MET A 151 -0.90 -0.20 -8.25
N TRP A 152 -0.10 -0.03 -7.20
CA TRP A 152 1.17 0.67 -7.19
C TRP A 152 2.32 -0.33 -7.05
N ASN A 153 3.28 -0.32 -7.96
CA ASN A 153 4.32 -1.34 -8.01
C ASN A 153 5.59 -0.88 -8.73
N ALA A 154 6.64 -1.69 -8.63
CA ALA A 154 7.84 -1.63 -9.46
C ALA A 154 7.79 -2.81 -10.45
N PRO A 155 7.27 -2.61 -11.69
CA PRO A 155 6.83 -3.69 -12.57
C PRO A 155 7.94 -4.61 -13.05
N ASN A 156 8.95 -4.05 -13.70
CA ASN A 156 10.09 -4.76 -14.28
C ASN A 156 11.06 -3.76 -14.91
N ASP A 157 12.21 -4.27 -15.29
CA ASP A 157 13.30 -3.55 -15.96
C ASP A 157 12.89 -2.95 -17.32
N ARG A 158 11.99 -3.60 -18.07
CA ARG A 158 11.53 -3.05 -19.37
C ARG A 158 10.77 -1.73 -19.21
N VAL A 159 9.98 -1.60 -18.14
CA VAL A 159 9.26 -0.36 -17.83
C VAL A 159 10.15 0.63 -17.09
N ASN A 160 11.10 0.13 -16.31
CA ASN A 160 12.11 0.86 -15.54
C ASN A 160 11.61 2.06 -14.71
N GLN A 161 10.44 1.94 -14.09
CA GLN A 161 9.97 2.94 -13.14
C GLN A 161 8.90 2.40 -12.21
N VAL A 162 8.94 2.82 -10.94
CA VAL A 162 7.84 2.68 -9.99
C VAL A 162 6.66 3.53 -10.45
N GLN A 163 5.50 2.91 -10.60
CA GLN A 163 4.32 3.56 -11.17
C GLN A 163 3.01 2.90 -10.71
N GLU A 164 1.92 3.46 -11.20
CA GLU A 164 0.60 2.84 -11.14
C GLU A 164 0.38 1.94 -12.36
N ASN A 165 -0.21 0.76 -12.14
CA ASN A 165 -0.68 -0.13 -13.19
C ASN A 165 -2.11 -0.64 -12.90
N SER A 166 -2.79 -1.06 -13.96
CA SER A 166 -4.05 -1.81 -13.87
C SER A 166 -3.75 -3.29 -13.60
N ILE A 167 -4.49 -3.91 -12.69
CA ILE A 167 -4.41 -5.33 -12.36
C ILE A 167 -4.87 -6.15 -13.58
N LYS A 168 -6.02 -5.82 -14.18
CA LYS A 168 -6.48 -6.43 -15.43
C LYS A 168 -5.49 -6.25 -16.59
N GLY A 169 -4.78 -5.12 -16.62
CA GLY A 169 -3.77 -4.82 -17.62
C GLY A 169 -2.40 -5.45 -17.35
N PHE A 170 -2.21 -6.11 -16.20
CA PHE A 170 -0.93 -6.70 -15.82
C PHE A 170 -0.57 -7.93 -16.67
N GLY A 171 -1.56 -8.57 -17.29
CA GLY A 171 -1.36 -9.72 -18.18
C GLY A 171 -1.46 -11.08 -17.50
N GLU A 172 -1.85 -11.11 -16.22
CA GLU A 172 -1.97 -12.31 -15.40
C GLU A 172 -3.04 -12.13 -14.32
N GLU A 173 -3.68 -13.23 -13.90
CA GLU A 173 -4.61 -13.19 -12.77
C GLU A 173 -3.86 -13.05 -11.44
N PRO A 174 -4.33 -12.19 -10.52
CA PRO A 174 -3.74 -12.09 -9.19
C PRO A 174 -4.09 -13.30 -8.32
N CYS A 175 -3.22 -13.57 -7.35
CA CYS A 175 -3.43 -14.61 -6.36
C CYS A 175 -4.74 -14.43 -5.57
N PRO A 176 -5.33 -15.54 -5.06
CA PRO A 176 -6.65 -15.52 -4.43
C PRO A 176 -6.70 -14.74 -3.11
N TYR A 177 -5.56 -14.40 -2.52
CA TYR A 177 -5.47 -13.64 -1.27
C TYR A 177 -4.61 -12.39 -1.42
N VAL A 178 -5.00 -11.34 -0.70
CA VAL A 178 -4.18 -10.17 -0.44
C VAL A 178 -3.66 -10.20 1.00
N ILE A 179 -2.53 -9.55 1.26
CA ILE A 179 -2.02 -9.34 2.63
C ILE A 179 -2.40 -7.95 3.10
N ARG A 180 -3.09 -7.88 4.24
CA ARG A 180 -3.46 -6.62 4.89
C ARG A 180 -2.50 -6.33 6.04
N PHE A 181 -1.78 -5.22 5.90
CA PHE A 181 -0.91 -4.71 6.95
C PHE A 181 -1.73 -4.12 8.10
N THR A 182 -1.44 -4.58 9.31
CA THR A 182 -2.09 -4.17 10.56
C THR A 182 -1.01 -3.75 11.57
N SER A 183 -1.39 -2.91 12.53
CA SER A 183 -0.56 -2.52 13.68
C SER A 183 -0.40 -3.65 14.68
#